data_AF-A0A1F6P8M5-F1
#
_entry.id   AF-A0A1F6P8M5-F1
#
_cell.length_a   1.000
_cell.length_b   1.000
_cell.length_c   1.000
_cell.angle_alpha   90.00
_cell.angle_beta   90.00
_cell.angle_gamma   90.00
#
_symmetry.space_group_name_H-M   'P 1'
#
loop_
_entity.id
_entity.type
_entity.pdbx_description
1 polymer ?
#
loop_
_entity_poly.entity_id
_entity_poly.type
_entity_poly.pdbx_seq_one_letter_code
_entity_poly.pdbx_strand_id
1 'polypeptide(L)' 'MTTKFNPNLLSPNDRGWLEEIDKNFDEYITTWIGEQKRGALTIEDIIMVATKIAELRKDNSLVEKIKKRMGLL' A
#
# COMPACT_ATOMS: atom_id res chain seq x y z
N MET A 1 20.06 -2.93 -5.84
CA MET A 1 18.95 -3.65 -5.17
C MET A 1 17.73 -3.47 -6.05
N THR A 2 17.30 -4.53 -6.71
CA THR A 2 16.12 -4.53 -7.60
C THR A 2 14.88 -4.27 -6.76
N THR A 3 14.23 -3.14 -7.00
CA THR A 3 12.88 -2.83 -6.54
C THR A 3 11.98 -3.97 -7.02
N LYS A 4 11.74 -4.98 -6.17
CA LYS A 4 10.76 -6.02 -6.48
C LYS A 4 9.39 -5.39 -6.27
N PHE A 5 8.97 -4.65 -7.28
CA PHE A 5 7.57 -4.38 -7.52
C PHE A 5 6.90 -5.74 -7.68
N ASN A 6 6.18 -6.21 -6.66
CA ASN A 6 5.40 -7.43 -6.77
C ASN A 6 3.95 -7.04 -7.14
N PRO A 7 3.52 -7.31 -8.39
CA PRO A 7 2.21 -6.92 -8.94
C PRO A 7 1.03 -7.73 -8.38
N ASN A 8 0.86 -7.80 -7.06
CA ASN A 8 -0.42 -8.23 -6.48
C ASN A 8 -1.55 -7.19 -6.65
N LEU A 9 -1.25 -6.13 -7.40
CA LEU A 9 -2.18 -5.31 -8.17
C LEU A 9 -3.23 -6.12 -8.97
N LEU A 10 -3.02 -7.42 -9.24
CA LEU A 10 -3.95 -8.27 -10.00
C LEU A 10 -4.75 -9.30 -9.16
N SER A 11 -4.44 -9.50 -7.86
CA SER A 11 -5.20 -10.43 -6.99
C SER A 11 -4.91 -10.23 -5.48
N PRO A 12 -5.61 -9.31 -4.79
CA PRO A 12 -5.37 -9.03 -3.38
C PRO A 12 -6.14 -10.02 -2.48
N ASN A 13 -5.74 -11.29 -2.46
CA ASN A 13 -6.29 -12.30 -1.55
C ASN A 13 -5.23 -13.28 -1.00
N ASP A 14 -3.94 -13.08 -1.33
CA ASP A 14 -2.87 -13.86 -0.72
C ASP A 14 -2.60 -13.34 0.70
N ARG A 15 -2.98 -14.14 1.69
CA ARG A 15 -2.79 -13.81 3.10
C ARG A 15 -1.32 -13.71 3.48
N GLY A 16 -0.45 -14.59 2.95
CA GLY A 16 0.97 -14.58 3.26
C GLY A 16 1.67 -13.33 2.72
N TRP A 17 1.25 -12.87 1.53
CA TRP A 17 1.69 -11.60 0.99
C TRP A 17 1.23 -10.41 1.86
N LEU A 18 -0.05 -10.38 2.26
CA LEU A 18 -0.55 -9.30 3.14
C LEU A 18 0.19 -9.27 4.48
N GLU A 19 0.54 -10.42 5.06
CA GLU A 19 1.33 -10.49 6.29
C GLU A 19 2.78 -10.03 6.10
N GLU A 20 3.39 -10.25 4.94
CA GLU A 20 4.73 -9.72 4.62
C GLU A 20 4.72 -8.19 4.43
N ILE A 21 3.71 -7.70 3.70
CA ILE A 21 3.48 -6.26 3.53
C ILE A 21 3.21 -5.61 4.88
N ASP A 22 2.38 -6.23 5.73
CA ASP A 22 2.04 -5.72 7.05
C ASP A 22 3.30 -5.49 7.90
N LYS A 23 4.21 -6.46 7.94
CA LYS A 23 5.46 -6.37 8.70
C LYS A 23 6.36 -5.20 8.26
N ASN A 24 6.32 -4.84 6.98
CA ASN A 24 7.18 -3.80 6.40
C ASN A 24 6.37 -2.63 5.81
N PHE A 25 5.14 -2.43 6.30
CA PHE A 25 4.15 -1.58 5.64
C PHE A 25 4.63 -0.15 5.46
N ASP A 26 5.30 0.42 6.45
CA ASP A 26 5.78 1.80 6.42
C ASP A 26 6.87 2.04 5.36
N GLU A 27 7.72 1.05 5.09
CA GLU A 27 8.75 1.12 4.04
C GLU A 27 8.10 1.02 2.65
N TYR A 28 7.21 0.03 2.48
CA TYR A 28 6.52 -0.19 1.21
C TYR A 28 5.62 0.98 0.85
N ILE A 29 4.83 1.50 1.80
CA ILE A 29 3.90 2.60 1.52
C ILE A 29 4.65 3.89 1.14
N THR A 30 5.79 4.16 1.78
CA THR A 30 6.64 5.32 1.45
C THR A 30 7.22 5.17 0.04
N THR A 31 7.70 3.98 -0.30
CA THR A 31 8.22 3.66 -1.63
C THR A 31 7.12 3.80 -2.69
N TRP A 32 5.94 3.23 -2.46
CA TRP A 32 4.82 3.28 -3.40
C TRP A 32 4.30 4.69 -3.63
N ILE A 33 4.21 5.52 -2.59
CA ILE A 33 3.87 6.95 -2.75
C ILE A 33 4.93 7.66 -3.62
N GLY A 34 6.21 7.32 -3.47
CA GLY A 34 7.28 7.83 -4.33
C GLY A 34 7.15 7.39 -5.78
N GLU A 35 6.83 6.13 -6.03
CA GLU A 35 6.63 5.55 -7.36
C GLU A 35 5.34 6.08 -8.03
N GLN A 36 4.29 6.38 -7.26
CA GLN A 36 3.09 7.06 -7.76
C GLN A 36 3.42 8.45 -8.31
N LYS A 37 4.28 9.21 -7.64
CA LYS A 37 4.75 10.51 -8.15
C LYS A 37 5.55 10.40 -9.45
N ARG A 38 6.09 9.21 -9.75
CA ARG A 38 6.81 8.90 -10.99
C ARG A 38 5.90 8.32 -12.08
N GLY A 39 4.61 8.14 -11.80
CA GLY A 39 3.63 7.55 -12.73
C GLY A 39 3.70 6.03 -12.85
N ALA A 40 4.46 5.34 -11.99
CA ALA A 40 4.59 3.88 -12.00
C ALA A 40 3.46 3.18 -11.21
N LEU A 41 2.73 3.91 -10.37
CA LEU A 41 1.60 3.43 -9.59
C LEU A 41 0.45 4.43 -9.66
N THR A 42 -0.78 3.92 -9.58
CA THR A 42 -1.95 4.79 -9.38
C THR A 42 -2.22 5.00 -7.91
N ILE A 43 -3.01 6.05 -7.61
CA ILE A 43 -3.48 6.30 -6.25
C ILE A 43 -4.39 5.16 -5.77
N GLU A 44 -5.23 4.63 -6.67
CA GLU A 44 -6.20 3.57 -6.35
C GLU A 44 -5.51 2.29 -5.87
N ASP A 45 -4.38 1.93 -6.50
CA ASP A 45 -3.59 0.75 -6.10
C ASP A 45 -3.09 0.85 -4.67
N ILE A 46 -2.57 2.02 -4.32
CA ILE A 46 -2.02 2.30 -2.98
C ILE A 46 -3.13 2.26 -1.94
N ILE A 47 -4.28 2.87 -2.24
CA ILE A 47 -5.43 2.89 -1.33
C ILE A 47 -6.03 1.49 -1.15
N MET A 48 -6.08 0.67 -2.22
CA MET A 48 -6.56 -0.71 -2.13
C MET A 48 -5.70 -1.53 -1.17
N VAL A 49 -4.37 -1.49 -1.30
CA VAL A 49 -3.47 -2.22 -0.39
C VAL A 49 -3.55 -1.67 1.04
N ALA A 50 -3.55 -0.34 1.20
CA ALA A 50 -3.72 0.29 2.52
C ALA A 50 -5.04 -0.12 3.19
N THR A 51 -6.12 -0.29 2.42
CA THR A 51 -7.43 -0.77 2.92
C THR A 51 -7.34 -2.21 3.40
N LYS A 52 -6.69 -3.11 2.65
CA LYS A 52 -6.51 -4.50 3.05
C LYS A 52 -5.68 -4.64 4.32
N ILE A 53 -4.62 -3.84 4.46
CA ILE A 53 -3.80 -3.81 5.67
C ILE A 53 -4.58 -3.20 6.84
N ALA A 54 -5.40 -2.17 6.60
CA ALA A 54 -6.30 -1.60 7.60
C ALA A 54 -7.29 -2.65 8.12
N GLU A 55 -7.90 -3.43 7.23
CA GLU A 55 -8.78 -4.56 7.58
C GLU A 55 -8.04 -5.62 8.41
N LEU A 56 -6.82 -6.00 8.02
CA LEU A 56 -5.99 -6.97 8.73
C LEU A 56 -5.62 -6.49 10.15
N ARG A 57 -5.22 -5.23 10.29
CA ARG A 57 -4.87 -4.59 11.57
C ARG A 57 -6.07 -4.21 12.42
N LYS A 58 -7.28 -4.20 11.83
CA LYS A 58 -8.49 -3.57 12.40
C LYS A 58 -8.26 -2.09 12.74
N ASP A 59 -7.47 -1.39 11.92
CA ASP A 59 -7.17 0.05 12.07
C ASP A 59 -7.69 0.84 10.87
N ASN A 60 -8.93 1.32 10.98
CA ASN A 60 -9.58 2.11 9.94
C ASN A 60 -8.92 3.50 9.75
N SER A 61 -8.14 3.99 10.72
CA SER A 61 -7.45 5.28 10.62
C SER A 61 -6.26 5.24 9.65
N LEU A 62 -5.78 4.03 9.31
CA LEU A 62 -4.64 3.83 8.43
C LEU A 62 -4.90 4.41 7.03
N VAL A 63 -6.07 4.12 6.46
CA VAL A 63 -6.44 4.60 5.12
C VAL A 63 -6.50 6.13 5.09
N GLU A 64 -7.07 6.75 6.13
CA GLU A 64 -7.12 8.21 6.24
C GLU A 64 -5.73 8.83 6.35
N LYS A 65 -4.83 8.23 7.13
CA LYS A 65 -3.43 8.67 7.23
C LYS A 65 -2.72 8.61 5.88
N ILE A 66 -2.92 7.54 5.11
CA ILE A 66 -2.32 7.41 3.78
C ILE A 66 -2.89 8.44 2.80
N LYS A 67 -4.22 8.64 2.79
CA LYS A 67 -4.85 9.68 1.97
C LYS A 67 -4.30 11.07 2.27
N LYS A 68 -4.11 11.43 3.55
CA LYS A 68 -3.47 12.69 3.96
C LYS A 68 -2.03 12.79 3.48
N ARG A 69 -1.22 11.72 3.60
CA ARG A 69 0.18 11.70 3.10
C ARG A 69 0.25 11.91 1.58
N MET A 70 -0.77 11.50 0.86
CA MET A 70 -0.87 11.66 -0.59
C MET A 70 -1.51 12.99 -1.03
N GLY A 71 -1.98 13.82 -0.08
CA GLY A 71 -2.63 15.11 -0.37
C GLY A 71 -4.04 14.99 -0.94
N LEU A 72 -4.75 13.89 -0.65
CA LEU A 72 -6.11 13.62 -1.13
C LEU A 72 -7.21 14.10 -0.17
N LEU A 73 -6.82 14.54 1.03
CA LEU A 73 -7.67 14.98 2.14
C LEU A 73 -6.99 16.14 2.87
#